data_AF-A0A951P313-F1
#
_entry.id   AF-A0A951P313-F1
#
_cell.length_a   1.000
_cell.length_b   1.000
_cell.length_c   1.000
_cell.angle_alpha   90.00
_cell.angle_beta   90.00
_cell.angle_gamma   90.00
#
_symmetry.space_group_name_H-M   'P 1'
#
loop_
_entity.id
_entity.type
_entity.pdbx_description
1 polymer ?
#
loop_
_entity_poly.entity_id
_entity_poly.type
_entity_poly.pdbx_seq_one_letter_code
_entity_poly.pdbx_strand_id
1 'polypeptide(L)'
;MLSFTIGKLTYEDLASVVDLTEEASSIWQTLLDQAPSLTELELNQLHFTTEKLRNIPTQTINEATIWARAIYPMMVLAETDSIRAASEVPLTAKFPEFEIAGIADGVLGTLTGSRITAPFFVVFEAKRAIEGTDPIPQLYGELICAAYLNHRHFPQEPQTIFGAYTVADTWTFSRGQIRRSGDRVQVRFDVSREFRQVFEAEEILKLLKAILKANSFDQRATSQDDRNNAIE
;
A
#
# COMPACT_ATOMS: atom_id res chain seq x y z
N MET A 1 -5.99 20.84 17.50
CA MET A 1 -5.44 19.59 16.94
C MET A 1 -6.59 18.62 16.76
N LEU A 2 -6.93 18.29 15.51
CA LEU A 2 -7.98 17.33 15.17
C LEU A 2 -7.43 15.90 15.27
N SER A 3 -8.29 14.92 15.54
CA SER A 3 -7.90 13.51 15.67
C SER A 3 -8.84 12.64 14.85
N PHE A 4 -8.29 11.89 13.89
CA PHE A 4 -9.03 11.01 13.02
C PHE A 4 -8.65 9.55 13.23
N THR A 5 -9.63 8.65 13.11
CA THR A 5 -9.42 7.20 13.13
C THR A 5 -9.57 6.67 11.70
N ILE A 6 -8.57 5.94 11.20
CA ILE A 6 -8.53 5.45 9.80
C ILE A 6 -9.84 4.76 9.41
N GLY A 7 -10.29 3.79 10.20
CA GLY A 7 -11.53 3.02 9.91
C GLY A 7 -12.84 3.82 9.99
N LYS A 8 -12.79 5.12 10.23
CA LYS A 8 -13.95 6.03 10.26
C LYS A 8 -13.76 7.26 9.36
N LEU A 9 -12.66 7.35 8.64
CA LEU A 9 -12.36 8.49 7.79
C LEU A 9 -13.40 8.62 6.67
N THR A 10 -13.88 9.85 6.48
CA THR A 10 -14.61 10.26 5.27
C THR A 10 -13.72 11.10 4.37
N TYR A 11 -14.19 11.36 3.15
CA TYR A 11 -13.50 12.27 2.25
C TYR A 11 -13.53 13.71 2.77
N GLU A 12 -14.63 14.15 3.43
CA GLU A 12 -14.70 15.47 4.04
C GLU A 12 -13.68 15.64 5.17
N ASP A 13 -13.47 14.60 5.99
CA ASP A 13 -12.44 14.59 7.04
C ASP A 13 -11.06 14.90 6.44
N LEU A 14 -10.67 14.16 5.40
CA LEU A 14 -9.38 14.35 4.72
C LEU A 14 -9.29 15.73 4.06
N ALA A 15 -10.29 16.12 3.26
CA ALA A 15 -10.30 17.40 2.56
C ALA A 15 -10.29 18.61 3.51
N SER A 16 -10.68 18.45 4.77
CA SER A 16 -10.61 19.50 5.79
C SER A 16 -9.19 19.79 6.28
N VAL A 17 -8.25 18.84 6.13
CA VAL A 17 -6.89 18.93 6.69
C VAL A 17 -5.76 18.71 5.69
N VAL A 18 -6.06 18.24 4.48
CA VAL A 18 -5.08 18.08 3.39
C VAL A 18 -5.56 18.73 2.09
N ASP A 19 -4.62 19.21 1.29
CA ASP A 19 -4.89 19.65 -0.08
C ASP A 19 -4.83 18.41 -0.99
N LEU A 20 -6.00 17.82 -1.29
CA LEU A 20 -6.14 16.55 -1.98
C LEU A 20 -6.47 16.74 -3.47
N THR A 21 -5.70 16.10 -4.34
CA THR A 21 -6.01 15.94 -5.77
C THR A 21 -5.99 14.48 -6.20
N GLU A 22 -6.95 14.09 -7.03
CA GLU A 22 -6.98 12.77 -7.68
C GLU A 22 -6.80 12.93 -9.18
N GLU A 23 -5.93 12.11 -9.77
CA GLU A 23 -5.69 12.11 -11.21
C GLU A 23 -5.68 10.69 -11.77
N ALA A 24 -6.23 10.52 -12.97
CA ALA A 24 -6.03 9.30 -13.73
C ALA A 24 -4.57 9.26 -14.23
N SER A 25 -3.90 8.12 -14.08
CA SER A 25 -2.49 7.99 -14.43
C SER A 25 -2.20 6.70 -15.20
N SER A 26 -1.36 6.82 -16.23
CA SER A 26 -0.82 5.70 -16.99
C SER A 26 0.31 4.96 -16.25
N ILE A 27 0.67 5.39 -15.03
CA ILE A 27 1.79 4.81 -14.26
C ILE A 27 1.66 3.30 -14.08
N TRP A 28 0.43 2.79 -13.95
CA TRP A 28 0.17 1.37 -13.71
C TRP A 28 0.62 0.49 -14.87
N GLN A 29 0.41 0.95 -16.11
CA GLN A 29 0.90 0.24 -17.28
C GLN A 29 2.43 0.29 -17.34
N THR A 30 3.02 1.46 -17.06
CA THR A 30 4.48 1.59 -17.00
C THR A 30 5.12 0.67 -15.95
N LEU A 31 4.49 0.54 -14.77
CA LEU A 31 4.96 -0.38 -13.73
C LEU A 31 4.86 -1.85 -14.16
N LEU A 32 3.78 -2.23 -14.84
CA LEU A 32 3.62 -3.58 -15.40
C LEU A 32 4.69 -3.88 -16.47
N ASP A 33 4.92 -2.94 -17.38
CA ASP A 33 5.90 -3.10 -18.46
C ASP A 33 7.33 -3.22 -17.92
N GLN A 34 7.62 -2.61 -16.77
CA GLN A 34 8.91 -2.65 -16.09
C GLN A 34 9.01 -3.74 -15.01
N ALA A 35 7.93 -4.49 -14.78
CA ALA A 35 7.89 -5.50 -13.74
C ALA A 35 8.89 -6.62 -14.04
N PRO A 36 9.56 -7.16 -13.02
CA PRO A 36 10.43 -8.31 -13.21
C PRO A 36 9.62 -9.52 -13.68
N SER A 37 10.22 -10.34 -14.54
CA SER A 37 9.66 -11.66 -14.86
C SER A 37 9.58 -12.51 -13.59
N LEU A 38 8.49 -13.27 -13.46
CA LEU A 38 8.34 -14.21 -12.36
C LEU A 38 9.19 -15.45 -12.64
N THR A 39 9.81 -15.97 -11.59
CA THR A 39 10.52 -17.25 -11.61
C THR A 39 9.53 -18.41 -11.73
N GLU A 40 10.01 -19.58 -12.15
CA GLU A 40 9.18 -20.80 -12.21
C GLU A 40 8.61 -21.18 -10.84
N LEU A 41 9.40 -20.99 -9.77
CA LEU A 41 8.93 -21.24 -8.40
C LEU A 41 7.77 -20.32 -8.03
N GLU A 42 7.89 -19.01 -8.30
CA GLU A 42 6.84 -18.03 -8.02
C GLU A 42 5.58 -18.34 -8.84
N LEU A 43 5.73 -18.69 -10.13
CA LEU A 43 4.60 -19.09 -10.98
C LEU A 43 3.88 -20.33 -10.44
N ASN A 44 4.63 -21.33 -9.97
CA ASN A 44 4.05 -22.54 -9.39
C ASN A 44 3.29 -22.23 -8.08
N GLN A 45 3.85 -21.39 -7.21
CA GLN A 45 3.19 -20.97 -5.97
C GLN A 45 1.94 -20.12 -6.22
N LEU A 46 2.03 -19.23 -7.22
CA LEU A 46 0.92 -18.40 -7.66
C LEU A 46 -0.23 -19.27 -8.22
N HIS A 47 0.10 -20.24 -9.07
CA HIS A 47 -0.86 -21.19 -9.61
C HIS A 47 -1.55 -21.98 -8.49
N PHE A 48 -0.78 -22.51 -7.54
CA PHE A 48 -1.34 -23.23 -6.39
C PHE A 48 -2.27 -22.37 -5.53
N THR A 49 -1.94 -21.10 -5.34
CA THR A 49 -2.76 -20.15 -4.56
C THR A 49 -4.07 -19.83 -5.28
N THR A 50 -3.98 -19.58 -6.59
CA THR A 50 -5.12 -19.14 -7.42
C THR A 50 -6.09 -20.27 -7.77
N GLU A 51 -5.62 -21.49 -8.01
CA GLU A 51 -6.48 -22.66 -8.24
C GLU A 51 -7.46 -22.90 -7.10
N LYS A 52 -7.03 -22.63 -5.86
CA LYS A 52 -7.91 -22.75 -4.68
C LYS A 52 -9.03 -21.73 -4.66
N LEU A 53 -8.87 -20.57 -5.32
CA LEU A 53 -9.86 -19.50 -5.35
C LEU A 53 -10.94 -19.74 -6.41
N ARG A 54 -10.63 -20.45 -7.51
CA ARG A 54 -11.55 -20.62 -8.65
C ARG A 54 -12.91 -21.22 -8.30
N ASN A 55 -12.95 -22.07 -7.28
CA ASN A 55 -14.16 -22.76 -6.87
C ASN A 55 -14.78 -22.18 -5.59
N ILE A 56 -14.30 -21.04 -5.12
CA ILE A 56 -14.79 -20.37 -3.93
C ILE A 56 -15.61 -19.15 -4.36
N PRO A 57 -16.86 -18.99 -3.88
CA PRO A 57 -17.59 -17.75 -4.07
C PRO A 57 -16.96 -16.66 -3.19
N THR A 58 -15.92 -15.99 -3.70
CA THR A 58 -15.12 -15.02 -2.94
C THR A 58 -15.97 -13.89 -2.35
N GLN A 59 -17.10 -13.61 -2.97
CA GLN A 59 -18.04 -12.57 -2.58
C GLN A 59 -18.93 -12.92 -1.37
N THR A 60 -18.97 -14.19 -0.93
CA THR A 60 -19.88 -14.64 0.14
C THR A 60 -19.18 -15.28 1.32
N ILE A 61 -17.87 -15.54 1.22
CA ILE A 61 -17.08 -16.05 2.34
C ILE A 61 -16.64 -14.89 3.25
N ASN A 62 -16.35 -15.19 4.52
CA ASN A 62 -15.93 -14.15 5.46
C ASN A 62 -14.56 -13.57 5.08
N GLU A 63 -14.34 -12.32 5.49
CA GLU A 63 -13.13 -11.52 5.23
C GLU A 63 -11.86 -12.25 5.67
N ALA A 64 -11.81 -12.77 6.90
CA ALA A 64 -10.66 -13.52 7.40
C ALA A 64 -10.28 -14.72 6.48
N THR A 65 -11.26 -15.35 5.84
CA THR A 65 -11.03 -16.44 4.87
C THR A 65 -10.52 -15.92 3.53
N ILE A 66 -11.03 -14.77 3.04
CA ILE A 66 -10.49 -14.10 1.84
C ILE A 66 -9.07 -13.65 2.10
N TRP A 67 -8.83 -12.95 3.21
CA TRP A 67 -7.51 -12.53 3.65
C TRP A 67 -6.50 -13.68 3.62
N ALA A 68 -6.82 -14.78 4.31
CA ALA A 68 -5.91 -15.91 4.44
C ALA A 68 -5.69 -16.73 3.16
N ARG A 69 -6.64 -16.71 2.22
CA ARG A 69 -6.58 -17.55 1.00
C ARG A 69 -6.22 -16.79 -0.26
N ALA A 70 -6.55 -15.51 -0.34
CA ALA A 70 -6.35 -14.67 -1.51
C ALA A 70 -5.32 -13.58 -1.23
N ILE A 71 -5.58 -12.71 -0.25
CA ILE A 71 -4.85 -11.44 -0.15
C ILE A 71 -3.45 -11.63 0.44
N TYR A 72 -3.36 -12.16 1.66
CA TYR A 72 -2.09 -12.31 2.37
C TYR A 72 -1.08 -13.22 1.62
N PRO A 73 -1.50 -14.35 1.01
CA PRO A 73 -0.58 -15.15 0.19
C PRO A 73 0.07 -14.38 -0.96
N MET A 74 -0.65 -13.46 -1.61
CA MET A 74 -0.07 -12.62 -2.68
C MET A 74 0.99 -11.67 -2.14
N MET A 75 0.75 -11.10 -0.96
CA MET A 75 1.73 -10.24 -0.28
C MET A 75 3.00 -11.02 0.08
N VAL A 76 2.85 -12.23 0.63
CA VAL A 76 3.99 -13.10 0.96
C VAL A 76 4.81 -13.44 -0.29
N LEU A 77 4.16 -13.72 -1.43
CA LEU A 77 4.86 -13.97 -2.71
C LEU A 77 5.60 -12.74 -3.25
N ALA A 78 5.19 -11.53 -2.85
CA ALA A 78 5.84 -10.30 -3.26
C ALA A 78 7.06 -9.94 -2.38
N GLU A 79 7.26 -10.60 -1.24
CA GLU A 79 8.40 -10.32 -0.36
C GLU A 79 9.75 -10.40 -1.10
N THR A 80 10.68 -9.54 -0.71
CA THR A 80 12.03 -9.47 -1.29
C THR A 80 13.01 -8.93 -0.27
N ASP A 81 14.28 -9.35 -0.31
CA ASP A 81 15.36 -8.86 0.56
C ASP A 81 14.93 -8.68 2.04
N SER A 82 14.79 -7.43 2.49
CA SER A 82 14.40 -7.02 3.85
C SER A 82 12.91 -6.61 3.99
N ILE A 83 12.13 -6.72 2.92
CA ILE A 83 10.71 -6.38 2.88
C ILE A 83 9.89 -7.61 3.25
N ARG A 84 9.00 -7.47 4.23
CA ARG A 84 8.13 -8.54 4.72
C ARG A 84 6.67 -8.10 4.72
N ALA A 85 5.79 -9.05 4.48
CA ALA A 85 4.36 -8.91 4.70
C ALA A 85 4.08 -9.01 6.21
N ALA A 86 3.22 -8.13 6.70
CA ALA A 86 2.67 -8.20 8.04
C ALA A 86 1.20 -7.82 8.00
N SER A 87 0.39 -8.44 8.85
CA SER A 87 -1.01 -8.09 9.04
C SER A 87 -1.21 -7.26 10.30
N GLU A 88 -2.32 -6.53 10.36
CA GLU A 88 -2.75 -5.75 11.53
C GLU A 88 -1.67 -4.78 12.03
N VAL A 89 -1.10 -4.00 11.11
CA VAL A 89 0.02 -3.09 11.43
C VAL A 89 -0.53 -1.74 11.91
N PRO A 90 -0.19 -1.30 13.14
CA PRO A 90 -0.61 0.01 13.63
C PRO A 90 0.09 1.12 12.84
N LEU A 91 -0.69 2.06 12.33
CA LEU A 91 -0.24 3.24 11.60
C LEU A 91 -0.61 4.51 12.37
N THR A 92 0.29 5.50 12.35
CA THR A 92 0.03 6.80 12.99
C THR A 92 0.81 7.91 12.30
N ALA A 93 0.13 9.02 12.01
CA ALA A 93 0.72 10.28 11.59
C ALA A 93 0.36 11.40 12.56
N LYS A 94 1.35 12.25 12.88
CA LYS A 94 1.14 13.45 13.70
C LYS A 94 1.67 14.68 12.99
N PHE A 95 0.75 15.49 12.52
CA PHE A 95 0.99 16.81 11.93
C PHE A 95 0.65 17.90 12.96
N PRO A 96 1.10 19.15 12.77
CA PRO A 96 0.79 20.24 13.71
C PRO A 96 -0.71 20.43 13.94
N GLU A 97 -1.52 20.31 12.89
CA GLU A 97 -2.97 20.61 12.94
C GLU A 97 -3.84 19.38 13.25
N PHE A 98 -3.35 18.17 12.92
CA PHE A 98 -4.13 16.94 13.04
C PHE A 98 -3.26 15.69 13.26
N GLU A 99 -3.88 14.66 13.80
CA GLU A 99 -3.34 13.30 13.81
C GLU A 99 -4.31 12.31 13.17
N ILE A 100 -3.74 11.31 12.50
CA ILE A 100 -4.45 10.16 11.93
C ILE A 100 -3.85 8.91 12.54
N ALA A 101 -4.68 7.99 13.03
CA ALA A 101 -4.21 6.71 13.55
C ALA A 101 -5.19 5.57 13.24
N GLY A 102 -4.67 4.35 13.13
CA GLY A 102 -5.46 3.16 12.90
C GLY A 102 -4.61 1.91 12.73
N ILE A 103 -5.21 0.86 12.19
CA ILE A 103 -4.57 -0.42 11.92
C ILE A 103 -4.79 -0.70 10.44
N ALA A 104 -3.71 -0.93 9.68
CA ALA A 104 -3.81 -1.43 8.32
C ALA A 104 -3.97 -2.95 8.33
N ASP A 105 -4.82 -3.48 7.47
CA ASP A 105 -5.08 -4.92 7.39
C ASP A 105 -3.81 -5.67 6.97
N GLY A 106 -3.06 -5.10 6.03
CA GLY A 106 -1.73 -5.59 5.70
C GLY A 106 -0.75 -4.52 5.22
N VAL A 107 0.53 -4.81 5.39
CA VAL A 107 1.63 -3.96 4.94
C VAL A 107 2.75 -4.80 4.35
N LEU A 108 3.37 -4.32 3.28
CA LEU A 108 4.72 -4.72 2.88
C LEU A 108 5.69 -3.61 3.27
N GLY A 109 6.65 -3.92 4.13
CA GLY A 109 7.59 -2.92 4.61
C GLY A 109 8.87 -3.53 5.18
N THR A 110 9.82 -2.66 5.53
CA THR A 110 11.07 -3.11 6.14
C THR A 110 10.82 -3.58 7.57
N LEU A 111 11.30 -4.78 7.90
CA LEU A 111 11.20 -5.36 9.23
C LEU A 111 12.46 -5.03 10.05
N THR A 112 12.30 -4.38 11.20
CA THR A 112 13.36 -4.22 12.20
C THR A 112 12.95 -4.95 13.48
N GLY A 113 13.66 -6.03 13.80
CA GLY A 113 13.24 -6.96 14.84
C GLY A 113 11.93 -7.65 14.45
N SER A 114 10.85 -7.41 15.20
CA SER A 114 9.52 -7.98 14.95
C SER A 114 8.48 -6.93 14.55
N ARG A 115 8.91 -5.75 14.07
CA ARG A 115 8.02 -4.63 13.72
C ARG A 115 8.34 -4.07 12.35
N ILE A 116 7.31 -3.74 11.59
CA ILE A 116 7.45 -2.95 10.37
C ILE A 116 7.82 -1.52 10.77
N THR A 117 8.93 -1.01 10.23
CA THR A 117 9.40 0.36 10.50
C THR A 117 9.17 1.30 9.33
N ALA A 118 9.14 0.78 8.10
CA ALA A 118 8.94 1.56 6.90
C ALA A 118 7.94 0.86 5.96
N PRO A 119 6.65 1.20 6.00
CA PRO A 119 5.64 0.66 5.09
C PRO A 119 5.81 1.20 3.67
N PHE A 120 6.04 0.34 2.68
CA PHE A 120 6.14 0.72 1.26
C PHE A 120 4.86 0.45 0.47
N PHE A 121 4.07 -0.51 0.95
CA PHE A 121 2.77 -0.84 0.42
C PHE A 121 1.80 -1.15 1.56
N VAL A 122 0.58 -0.63 1.49
CA VAL A 122 -0.50 -0.91 2.45
C VAL A 122 -1.68 -1.58 1.75
N VAL A 123 -2.39 -2.47 2.44
CA VAL A 123 -3.59 -3.14 1.93
C VAL A 123 -4.73 -2.91 2.92
N PHE A 124 -5.85 -2.43 2.37
CA PHE A 124 -7.12 -2.26 3.09
C PHE A 124 -8.18 -3.23 2.54
N GLU A 125 -8.69 -4.13 3.37
CA GLU A 125 -9.76 -5.05 2.99
C GLU A 125 -11.13 -4.38 3.21
N ALA A 126 -11.71 -3.91 2.11
CA ALA A 126 -13.00 -3.26 2.12
C ALA A 126 -14.16 -4.25 2.27
N LYS A 127 -15.09 -3.93 3.17
CA LYS A 127 -16.30 -4.73 3.40
C LYS A 127 -17.40 -4.35 2.42
N ARG A 128 -18.06 -5.33 1.80
CA ARG A 128 -19.19 -5.11 0.86
C ARG A 128 -20.55 -4.87 1.52
N ALA A 129 -20.66 -4.83 2.85
CA ALA A 129 -21.96 -4.76 3.51
C ALA A 129 -22.76 -3.52 3.07
N ILE A 130 -24.09 -3.57 3.22
CA ILE A 130 -25.05 -2.52 2.83
C ILE A 130 -24.76 -1.15 3.52
N GLU A 131 -23.95 -1.16 4.58
CA GLU A 131 -23.45 0.02 5.31
C GLU A 131 -21.96 0.34 5.02
N GLY A 132 -21.35 -0.33 4.03
CA GLY A 132 -19.94 -0.20 3.71
C GLY A 132 -19.58 1.24 3.36
N THR A 133 -18.75 1.86 4.20
CA THR A 133 -18.14 3.14 3.90
C THR A 133 -17.24 3.00 2.68
N ASP A 134 -17.19 4.05 1.85
CA ASP A 134 -16.23 4.14 0.75
C ASP A 134 -14.82 3.79 1.26
N PRO A 135 -14.12 2.80 0.66
CA PRO A 135 -12.78 2.40 1.11
C PRO A 135 -11.70 3.44 0.82
N ILE A 136 -11.95 4.37 -0.09
CA ILE A 136 -10.95 5.31 -0.59
C ILE A 136 -10.40 6.21 0.53
N PRO A 137 -11.21 6.89 1.36
CA PRO A 137 -10.69 7.73 2.43
C PRO A 137 -9.88 6.95 3.48
N GLN A 138 -10.25 5.71 3.77
CA GLN A 138 -9.49 4.88 4.72
C GLN A 138 -8.12 4.53 4.13
N LEU A 139 -8.07 4.05 2.88
CA LEU A 139 -6.80 3.78 2.18
C LEU A 139 -5.92 5.04 2.12
N TYR A 140 -6.47 6.21 1.79
CA TYR A 140 -5.69 7.46 1.77
C TYR A 140 -5.14 7.83 3.13
N GLY A 141 -5.91 7.64 4.20
CA GLY A 141 -5.43 7.79 5.57
C GLY A 141 -4.23 6.88 5.88
N GLU A 142 -4.27 5.62 5.43
CA GLU A 142 -3.14 4.69 5.56
C GLU A 142 -1.92 5.15 4.77
N LEU A 143 -2.10 5.59 3.51
CA LEU A 143 -1.01 6.09 2.66
C LEU A 143 -0.33 7.32 3.27
N ILE A 144 -1.10 8.25 3.83
CA ILE A 144 -0.57 9.44 4.53
C ILE A 144 0.22 9.00 5.77
N CYS A 145 -0.28 8.04 6.55
CA CYS A 145 0.44 7.51 7.70
C CYS A 145 1.72 6.80 7.30
N ALA A 146 1.68 5.99 6.25
CA ALA A 146 2.85 5.30 5.72
C ALA A 146 3.92 6.29 5.21
N ALA A 147 3.52 7.35 4.49
CA ALA A 147 4.45 8.41 4.07
C ALA A 147 5.08 9.13 5.26
N TYR A 148 4.28 9.45 6.27
CA TYR A 148 4.76 10.10 7.48
C TYR A 148 5.80 9.24 8.22
N LEU A 149 5.55 7.93 8.35
CA LEU A 149 6.49 7.00 8.95
C LEU A 149 7.76 6.87 8.10
N ASN A 150 7.62 6.74 6.79
CA ASN A 150 8.76 6.62 5.87
C ASN A 150 9.63 7.87 5.88
N HIS A 151 9.07 9.08 5.94
CA HIS A 151 9.84 10.32 5.98
C HIS A 151 10.81 10.38 7.17
N ARG A 152 10.52 9.70 8.29
CA ARG A 152 11.43 9.61 9.45
C ARG A 152 12.65 8.73 9.19
N HIS A 153 12.53 7.76 8.30
CA HIS A 153 13.58 6.81 7.95
C HIS A 153 14.32 7.20 6.67
N PHE A 154 13.60 7.82 5.73
CA PHE A 154 14.02 8.19 4.40
C PHE A 154 13.46 9.58 4.09
N PRO A 155 14.15 10.68 4.48
CA PRO A 155 13.65 12.04 4.33
C PRO A 155 13.73 12.49 2.87
N GLN A 156 12.85 11.95 2.03
CA GLN A 156 12.61 12.37 0.64
C GLN A 156 11.33 13.20 0.55
N GLU A 157 11.27 14.08 -0.44
CA GLU A 157 10.15 15.00 -0.64
C GLU A 157 9.91 15.17 -2.16
N PRO A 158 8.74 14.76 -2.70
CA PRO A 158 7.62 14.12 -2.02
C PRO A 158 7.90 12.67 -1.61
N GLN A 159 7.16 12.16 -0.63
CA GLN A 159 7.09 10.72 -0.34
C GLN A 159 6.15 10.05 -1.33
N THR A 160 6.63 9.07 -2.08
CA THR A 160 5.77 8.19 -2.87
C THR A 160 5.45 6.94 -2.06
N ILE A 161 4.17 6.64 -1.88
CA ILE A 161 3.68 5.44 -1.19
C ILE A 161 2.65 4.76 -2.06
N PHE A 162 2.60 3.45 -2.00
CA PHE A 162 1.62 2.67 -2.72
C PHE A 162 0.69 1.94 -1.76
N GLY A 163 -0.47 1.57 -2.24
CA GLY A 163 -1.36 0.68 -1.53
C GLY A 163 -2.39 0.09 -2.46
N ALA A 164 -3.27 -0.73 -1.91
CA ALA A 164 -4.46 -1.18 -2.58
C ALA A 164 -5.59 -1.33 -1.59
N TYR A 165 -6.82 -1.12 -2.06
CA TYR A 165 -7.96 -1.70 -1.36
C TYR A 165 -8.42 -2.95 -2.10
N THR A 166 -8.96 -3.91 -1.37
CA THR A 166 -9.54 -5.13 -1.94
C THR A 166 -11.00 -5.25 -1.62
N VAL A 167 -11.79 -5.66 -2.59
CA VAL A 167 -13.20 -6.03 -2.42
C VAL A 167 -13.33 -7.50 -2.80
N ALA A 168 -13.40 -8.37 -1.80
CA ALA A 168 -13.21 -9.81 -1.97
C ALA A 168 -11.85 -10.11 -2.65
N ASP A 169 -11.83 -10.70 -3.85
CA ASP A 169 -10.60 -11.01 -4.61
C ASP A 169 -10.23 -9.94 -5.66
N THR A 170 -10.95 -8.83 -5.69
CA THR A 170 -10.65 -7.72 -6.61
C THR A 170 -9.74 -6.70 -5.94
N TRP A 171 -8.64 -6.35 -6.60
CA TRP A 171 -7.65 -5.37 -6.15
C TRP A 171 -7.78 -4.08 -6.94
N THR A 172 -7.74 -2.95 -6.24
CA THR A 172 -7.58 -1.64 -6.84
C THR A 172 -6.39 -0.94 -6.19
N PHE A 173 -5.36 -0.67 -6.98
CA PHE A 173 -4.12 -0.06 -6.51
C PHE A 173 -4.24 1.46 -6.49
N SER A 174 -3.56 2.07 -5.52
CA SER A 174 -3.39 3.51 -5.42
C SER A 174 -1.93 3.87 -5.20
N ARG A 175 -1.50 4.97 -5.82
CA ARG A 175 -0.21 5.61 -5.59
C ARG A 175 -0.47 6.98 -4.99
N GLY A 176 0.06 7.23 -3.80
CA GLY A 176 0.08 8.54 -3.18
C GLY A 176 1.43 9.22 -3.36
N GLN A 177 1.41 10.49 -3.77
CA GLN A 177 2.53 11.41 -3.65
C GLN A 177 2.19 12.42 -2.56
N ILE A 178 2.86 12.31 -1.42
CA ILE A 178 2.58 13.10 -0.22
C ILE A 178 3.70 14.10 -0.02
N ARG A 179 3.35 15.38 -0.03
CA ARG A 179 4.27 16.50 0.20
C ARG A 179 3.87 17.32 1.42
N ARG A 180 4.84 17.73 2.22
CA ARG A 180 4.68 18.71 3.30
C ARG A 180 5.11 20.08 2.78
N SER A 181 4.18 21.04 2.77
CA SER A 181 4.43 22.42 2.34
C SER A 181 4.06 23.37 3.46
N GLY A 182 5.05 23.72 4.29
CA GLY A 182 4.81 24.47 5.53
C GLY A 182 3.94 23.67 6.49
N ASP A 183 2.83 24.27 6.93
CA ASP A 183 1.89 23.63 7.87
C ASP A 183 0.88 22.69 7.18
N ARG A 184 0.81 22.71 5.84
CA ARG A 184 -0.14 21.92 5.07
C ARG A 184 0.48 20.68 4.43
N VAL A 185 -0.35 19.64 4.30
CA VAL A 185 -0.01 18.42 3.56
C VAL A 185 -0.72 18.46 2.21
N GLN A 186 0.05 18.42 1.14
CA GLN A 186 -0.43 18.26 -0.22
C GLN A 186 -0.37 16.78 -0.59
N VAL A 187 -1.47 16.23 -1.06
CA VAL A 187 -1.54 14.83 -1.47
C VAL A 187 -2.10 14.73 -2.88
N ARG A 188 -1.41 13.94 -3.71
CA ARG A 188 -1.89 13.55 -5.02
C ARG A 188 -2.04 12.04 -5.05
N PHE A 189 -3.21 11.56 -5.45
CA PHE A 189 -3.48 10.14 -5.61
C PHE A 189 -3.74 9.79 -7.08
N ASP A 190 -3.17 8.66 -7.50
CA ASP A 190 -3.52 8.01 -8.75
C ASP A 190 -4.10 6.62 -8.43
N VAL A 191 -5.15 6.21 -9.15
CA VAL A 191 -5.84 4.93 -8.91
C VAL A 191 -5.78 4.06 -10.16
N SER A 192 -5.65 2.75 -9.99
CA SER A 192 -5.62 1.79 -11.09
C SER A 192 -7.03 1.38 -11.52
N ARG A 193 -7.12 0.64 -12.63
CA ARG A 193 -8.29 -0.21 -12.86
C ARG A 193 -8.37 -1.32 -11.79
N GLU A 194 -9.51 -1.99 -11.74
CA GLU A 194 -9.67 -3.20 -10.95
C GLU A 194 -8.89 -4.37 -11.57
N PHE A 195 -8.30 -5.22 -10.72
CA PHE A 195 -7.67 -6.49 -11.08
C PHE A 195 -8.32 -7.62 -10.31
N ARG A 196 -8.87 -8.60 -11.00
CA ARG A 196 -9.52 -9.76 -10.38
C ARG A 196 -8.50 -10.86 -10.15
N GLN A 197 -8.18 -11.14 -8.89
CA GLN A 197 -7.09 -12.07 -8.55
C GLN A 197 -7.28 -13.47 -9.13
N VAL A 198 -8.50 -13.97 -9.26
CA VAL A 198 -8.74 -15.28 -9.88
C VAL A 198 -8.26 -15.35 -11.34
N PHE A 199 -8.20 -14.22 -12.06
CA PHE A 199 -7.84 -14.16 -13.48
C PHE A 199 -6.50 -13.46 -13.74
N GLU A 200 -6.13 -12.51 -12.88
CA GLU A 200 -5.05 -11.55 -13.13
C GLU A 200 -3.97 -11.62 -12.05
N ALA A 201 -3.85 -12.77 -11.36
CA ALA A 201 -2.91 -12.95 -10.27
C ALA A 201 -1.44 -12.66 -10.67
N GLU A 202 -1.07 -13.01 -11.90
CA GLU A 202 0.28 -12.74 -12.42
C GLU A 202 0.54 -11.25 -12.54
N GLU A 203 -0.43 -10.48 -13.04
CA GLU A 203 -0.32 -9.01 -13.15
C GLU A 203 -0.28 -8.36 -11.78
N ILE A 204 -1.09 -8.83 -10.83
CA ILE A 204 -1.10 -8.37 -9.43
C ILE A 204 0.28 -8.61 -8.79
N LEU A 205 0.84 -9.82 -8.91
CA LEU A 205 2.15 -10.13 -8.33
C LEU A 205 3.28 -9.32 -9.00
N LYS A 206 3.22 -9.14 -10.32
CA LYS A 206 4.15 -8.28 -11.06
C LYS A 206 4.09 -6.83 -10.58
N LEU A 207 2.88 -6.28 -10.39
CA LEU A 207 2.69 -4.94 -9.85
C LEU A 207 3.27 -4.79 -8.45
N LEU A 208 2.94 -5.71 -7.54
CA LEU A 208 3.49 -5.71 -6.17
C LEU A 208 5.02 -5.70 -6.20
N LYS A 209 5.63 -6.58 -7.00
CA LYS A 209 7.10 -6.62 -7.15
C LYS A 209 7.68 -5.35 -7.77
N ALA A 210 7.04 -4.79 -8.80
CA ALA A 210 7.48 -3.54 -9.42
C ALA A 210 7.44 -2.36 -8.42
N ILE A 211 6.37 -2.28 -7.61
CA ILE A 211 6.19 -1.28 -6.54
C ILE A 211 7.31 -1.40 -5.51
N LEU A 212 7.60 -2.60 -5.01
CA LEU A 212 8.65 -2.81 -4.00
C LEU A 212 10.04 -2.51 -4.57
N LYS A 213 10.27 -2.82 -5.85
CA LYS A 213 11.49 -2.46 -6.56
C LYS A 213 11.63 -0.94 -6.64
N ALA A 214 10.61 -0.21 -7.10
CA ALA A 214 10.66 1.25 -7.20
C ALA A 214 11.02 1.92 -5.85
N ASN A 215 10.36 1.51 -4.77
CA ASN A 215 10.62 2.07 -3.44
C ASN A 215 12.00 1.73 -2.89
N SER A 216 12.52 0.53 -3.16
CA SER A 216 13.86 0.14 -2.67
C SER A 216 14.99 0.83 -3.43
N PHE A 217 14.80 1.18 -4.71
CA PHE A 217 15.79 1.95 -5.47
C PHE A 217 15.87 3.41 -5.04
N ASP A 218 14.72 4.09 -4.87
CA ASP A 218 14.67 5.49 -4.44
C ASP A 218 15.38 5.70 -3.08
N GLN A 219 15.37 4.68 -2.22
CA GLN A 219 16.02 4.72 -0.90
C GLN A 219 17.52 4.39 -0.92
N ARG A 220 17.98 3.55 -1.85
CA ARG A 220 19.41 3.27 -2.02
C ARG A 220 20.15 4.47 -2.60
N ALA A 221 19.50 5.21 -3.51
CA ALA A 221 20.07 6.44 -4.06
C ALA A 221 20.31 7.50 -2.97
N THR A 222 19.35 7.69 -2.06
CA THR A 222 19.44 8.67 -0.97
C THR A 222 20.44 8.27 0.13
N SER A 223 20.51 6.98 0.50
CA SER A 223 21.45 6.51 1.55
C SER A 223 22.93 6.49 1.12
N GLN A 224 23.22 6.54 -0.18
CA GLN A 224 24.59 6.56 -0.69
C GLN A 224 25.18 7.97 -0.76
N ASP A 225 24.35 9.00 -1.00
CA ASP A 225 24.76 10.40 -0.96
C ASP A 225 25.10 10.86 0.48
N ASP A 226 24.37 10.40 1.49
CA ASP A 226 24.65 10.71 2.90
C ASP A 226 25.97 10.08 3.40
N ARG A 227 26.39 8.94 2.85
CA ARG A 227 27.68 8.32 3.20
C ARG A 227 28.86 9.03 2.58
N ASN A 228 28.68 9.64 1.41
CA ASN A 228 29.73 10.41 0.75
C ASN A 228 29.91 11.80 1.40
N ASN A 229 28.83 12.39 1.93
CA ASN A 229 28.88 13.68 2.62
C ASN A 229 29.31 13.59 4.10
N ALA A 230 29.46 12.39 4.67
CA ALA A 230 29.91 12.18 6.05
C ALA A 230 31.43 11.92 6.18
N ILE A 231 32.18 12.04 5.08
CA ILE A 231 33.65 11.80 5.03
C ILE A 231 34.44 13.10 4.73
N GLU A 232 33.78 14.27 4.67
CA GLU A 232 34.44 15.59 4.62
C GLU A 232 34.33 16.33 5.96
#